data_AF-A0A7R9M010-F1
#
_entry.id   AF-A0A7R9M010-F1
#
_cell.length_a   1.000
_cell.length_b   1.000
_cell.length_c   1.000
_cell.angle_alpha   90.00
_cell.angle_beta   90.00
_cell.angle_gamma   90.00
#
_symmetry.space_group_name_H-M   'P 1'
#
loop_
_entity.id
_entity.type
_entity.pdbx_description
1 polymer ?
#
loop_
_entity_poly.entity_id
_entity_poly.type
_entity_poly.pdbx_seq_one_letter_code
_entity_poly.pdbx_strand_id
1 'polypeptide(L)'
;MFIFLFPSLTSGPLWMEYFEVQLDKCYKNWWTTLTFINNWYDESQINPNFGIKLIILVATANSLAIAVRTYILGQNPTVLYNTPDERDVYNQASTIYVNTYIHLGPYFVGLILGYFFLNLFIWMSALFGCLGIMLSTYTLNRGEIWNPIAGALYAGLHRTAWSLCVAWIIFGCTTGNGGPINTFLSWQLFAPLGKLSPINTFLSWQLFAPLGKLSFMIYLMHFLVIWVRYAYNRQPLPFSHYTMFCEFLVNVMISIGVSIATHLAFEAPMMSLYNIYLSHVFKFANTRITRTSKKIKPVKQVNDIVVTSRL
;
A
#
# COMPACT_ATOMS: atom_id res chain seq x y z
N MET A 1 -2.07 -12.46 -2.13
CA MET A 1 -0.90 -11.60 -1.81
C MET A 1 0.23 -12.38 -1.13
N PHE A 2 -0.02 -13.14 -0.05
CA PHE A 2 1.03 -13.91 0.66
C PHE A 2 1.76 -14.95 -0.22
N ILE A 3 1.03 -15.58 -1.15
CA ILE A 3 1.58 -16.57 -2.09
C ILE A 3 2.63 -15.98 -3.05
N PHE A 4 2.51 -14.72 -3.47
CA PHE A 4 3.45 -14.11 -4.42
C PHE A 4 4.80 -13.75 -3.79
N LEU A 5 4.86 -13.57 -2.47
CA LEU A 5 6.10 -13.27 -1.73
C LEU A 5 6.82 -14.54 -1.26
N PHE A 6 6.11 -15.67 -1.23
CA PHE A 6 6.60 -16.95 -0.74
C PHE A 6 7.85 -17.48 -1.47
N PRO A 7 7.99 -17.35 -2.81
CA PRO A 7 9.18 -17.77 -3.55
C PRO A 7 10.46 -17.04 -3.15
N SER A 8 10.35 -15.81 -2.66
CA SER A 8 11.49 -14.99 -2.24
C SER A 8 11.91 -15.27 -0.80
N LEU A 9 11.02 -15.84 0.01
CA LEU A 9 11.22 -16.03 1.45
C LEU A 9 11.83 -17.38 1.81
N THR A 10 11.66 -18.40 0.98
CA THR A 10 12.22 -19.73 1.23
C THR A 10 12.41 -20.50 -0.08
N SER A 11 13.40 -21.41 -0.10
CA SER A 11 13.64 -22.33 -1.20
C SER A 11 13.85 -23.74 -0.65
N GLY A 12 13.45 -24.76 -1.41
CA GLY A 12 13.48 -26.15 -0.94
C GLY A 12 13.62 -27.16 -2.09
N PRO A 13 14.06 -28.40 -1.79
CA PRO A 13 14.30 -29.43 -2.81
C PRO A 13 13.04 -29.92 -3.52
N LEU A 14 11.86 -29.82 -2.88
CA LEU A 14 10.55 -30.16 -3.48
C LEU A 14 9.76 -28.92 -3.93
N TRP A 15 10.39 -27.75 -3.92
CA TRP A 15 9.72 -26.47 -4.15
C TRP A 15 9.18 -26.35 -5.59
N MET A 16 9.98 -26.75 -6.57
CA MET A 16 9.62 -26.70 -7.99
C MET A 16 8.41 -27.61 -8.29
N GLU A 17 8.30 -28.74 -7.60
CA GLU A 17 7.29 -29.76 -7.93
C GLU A 17 5.92 -29.47 -7.29
N TYR A 18 5.91 -28.94 -6.07
CA TYR A 18 4.66 -28.66 -5.34
C TYR A 18 4.26 -27.18 -5.35
N PHE A 19 5.20 -26.26 -5.15
CA PHE A 19 4.86 -24.85 -4.98
C PHE A 19 4.71 -24.13 -6.31
N GLU A 20 5.55 -24.40 -7.31
CA GLU A 20 5.44 -23.71 -8.61
C GLU A 20 4.12 -24.01 -9.34
N VAL A 21 3.63 -25.25 -9.24
CA VAL A 21 2.32 -25.62 -9.81
C VAL A 21 1.18 -24.82 -9.16
N GLN A 22 1.23 -24.63 -7.83
CA GLN A 22 0.22 -23.84 -7.11
C GLN A 22 0.37 -22.33 -7.37
N LEU A 23 1.60 -21.85 -7.52
CA LEU A 23 1.91 -20.47 -7.89
C LEU A 23 1.38 -20.15 -9.29
N ASP A 24 1.63 -21.00 -10.28
CA ASP A 24 1.17 -20.78 -11.66
C ASP A 24 -0.36 -20.72 -11.75
N LYS A 25 -1.06 -21.56 -10.99
CA LYS A 25 -2.52 -21.47 -10.83
C LYS A 25 -2.95 -20.13 -10.23
N CYS A 26 -2.27 -19.66 -9.19
CA CYS A 26 -2.56 -18.37 -8.57
C CYS A 26 -2.28 -17.20 -9.53
N TYR A 27 -1.22 -17.26 -10.33
CA TYR A 27 -0.91 -16.25 -11.35
C TYR A 27 -1.99 -16.16 -12.43
N LYS A 28 -2.65 -17.27 -12.78
CA LYS A 28 -3.74 -17.30 -13.76
C LYS A 28 -5.09 -16.89 -13.16
N ASN A 29 -5.39 -17.34 -11.93
CA ASN A 29 -6.75 -17.30 -11.34
C ASN A 29 -6.95 -16.26 -10.23
N TRP A 30 -5.99 -15.36 -9.97
CA TRP A 30 -6.14 -14.37 -8.89
C TRP A 30 -7.36 -13.46 -9.07
N TRP A 31 -7.69 -13.08 -10.30
CA TRP A 31 -8.77 -12.14 -10.63
C TRP A 31 -10.17 -12.78 -10.59
N THR A 32 -10.26 -14.09 -10.82
CA THR A 32 -11.53 -14.84 -10.74
C THR A 32 -12.03 -14.95 -9.29
N THR A 33 -11.09 -14.88 -8.32
CA THR A 33 -11.42 -14.85 -6.89
C THR A 33 -12.09 -13.54 -6.50
N LEU A 34 -11.65 -12.42 -7.08
CA LEU A 34 -12.23 -11.10 -6.82
C LEU A 34 -13.66 -10.97 -7.38
N THR A 35 -13.94 -11.68 -8.47
CA THR A 35 -15.24 -11.68 -9.15
C THR A 35 -16.15 -12.82 -8.71
N PHE A 36 -15.69 -13.67 -7.78
CA PHE A 36 -16.41 -14.84 -7.28
C PHE A 36 -16.84 -15.87 -8.35
N ILE A 37 -16.18 -15.88 -9.53
CA ILE A 37 -16.47 -16.81 -10.63
C ILE A 37 -15.59 -18.06 -10.64
N ASN A 38 -14.77 -18.24 -9.60
CA ASN A 38 -13.83 -19.37 -9.46
C ASN A 38 -14.48 -20.75 -9.65
N ASN A 39 -15.77 -20.87 -9.34
CA ASN A 39 -16.49 -22.15 -9.39
C ASN A 39 -17.11 -22.44 -10.77
N TRP A 40 -17.10 -21.48 -11.69
CA TRP A 40 -17.87 -21.53 -12.94
C TRP A 40 -17.02 -21.76 -14.19
N TYR A 41 -15.69 -21.71 -14.06
CA TYR A 41 -14.76 -21.88 -15.16
C TYR A 41 -13.68 -22.91 -14.79
N ASP A 42 -13.38 -23.79 -15.74
CA ASP A 42 -12.23 -24.68 -15.63
C ASP A 42 -10.92 -23.91 -15.72
N GLU A 43 -9.92 -24.34 -14.93
CA GLU A 43 -8.61 -23.68 -14.82
C GLU A 43 -7.89 -23.49 -16.18
N SER A 44 -8.18 -24.33 -17.17
CA SER A 44 -7.57 -24.28 -18.50
C SER A 44 -8.05 -23.12 -19.39
N GLN A 45 -9.21 -22.53 -19.08
CA GLN A 45 -9.81 -21.45 -19.88
C GLN A 45 -9.51 -20.05 -19.35
N ILE A 46 -8.86 -19.94 -18.19
CA ILE A 46 -8.66 -18.66 -17.50
C ILE A 46 -7.41 -17.96 -18.03
N ASN A 47 -7.60 -16.77 -18.61
CA ASN A 47 -6.51 -15.93 -19.10
C ASN A 47 -6.27 -14.73 -18.16
N PRO A 48 -5.07 -14.57 -17.57
CA PRO A 48 -4.77 -13.46 -16.65
C PRO A 48 -4.85 -12.09 -17.34
N ASN A 49 -4.57 -12.00 -18.65
CA ASN A 49 -4.67 -10.75 -19.40
C ASN A 49 -6.10 -10.22 -19.47
N PHE A 50 -7.10 -11.12 -19.45
CA PHE A 50 -8.50 -10.73 -19.40
C PHE A 50 -8.83 -10.06 -18.06
N GLY A 51 -8.39 -10.65 -16.94
CA GLY A 51 -8.56 -10.07 -15.61
C GLY A 51 -7.97 -8.67 -15.47
N ILE A 52 -6.77 -8.46 -16.00
CA ILE A 52 -6.10 -7.15 -15.98
C ILE A 52 -6.89 -6.12 -16.81
N LYS A 53 -7.31 -6.49 -18.03
CA LYS A 53 -8.15 -5.62 -18.89
C LYS A 53 -9.48 -5.28 -18.22
N LEU A 54 -10.11 -6.25 -17.57
CA LEU A 54 -11.35 -6.06 -16.82
C LEU A 54 -11.16 -5.06 -15.67
N ILE A 55 -10.10 -5.19 -14.89
CA ILE A 55 -9.81 -4.28 -13.78
C ILE A 55 -9.54 -2.86 -14.29
N ILE A 56 -8.75 -2.70 -15.36
CA ILE A 56 -8.50 -1.39 -15.97
C ILE A 56 -9.81 -0.78 -16.50
N LEU A 57 -10.67 -1.59 -17.12
CA LEU A 57 -11.98 -1.15 -17.61
C LEU A 57 -12.87 -0.66 -16.46
N VAL A 58 -12.98 -1.43 -15.38
CA VAL A 58 -13.79 -1.07 -14.21
C VAL A 58 -13.23 0.18 -13.51
N ALA A 59 -11.91 0.29 -13.37
CA ALA A 59 -11.26 1.46 -12.78
C ALA A 59 -11.52 2.73 -13.60
N THR A 60 -11.36 2.66 -14.92
CA THR A 60 -11.57 3.80 -15.84
C THR A 60 -13.05 4.19 -15.93
N ALA A 61 -13.97 3.22 -16.00
CA ALA A 61 -15.40 3.47 -15.96
C ALA A 61 -15.84 4.15 -14.65
N ASN A 62 -15.31 3.71 -13.51
CA ASN A 62 -15.59 4.32 -12.21
C ASN A 62 -15.05 5.75 -12.11
N SER A 63 -13.81 5.99 -12.53
CA SER A 63 -13.24 7.35 -12.58
C SER A 63 -14.04 8.29 -13.48
N LEU A 64 -14.51 7.79 -14.64
CA LEU A 64 -15.37 8.55 -15.53
C LEU A 64 -16.73 8.84 -14.90
N ALA A 65 -17.35 7.86 -14.23
CA ALA A 65 -18.62 8.05 -13.53
C ALA A 65 -18.53 9.13 -12.44
N ILE A 66 -17.43 9.17 -11.69
CA ILE A 66 -17.16 10.21 -10.69
C ILE A 66 -17.04 11.58 -11.37
N ALA A 67 -16.24 11.69 -12.44
CA ALA A 67 -16.07 12.94 -13.18
C ALA A 67 -17.39 13.47 -13.75
N VAL A 68 -18.18 12.61 -14.38
CA VAL A 68 -19.50 12.94 -14.95
C VAL A 68 -20.46 13.39 -13.85
N ARG A 69 -20.52 12.65 -12.73
CA ARG A 69 -21.37 13.03 -11.59
C ARG A 69 -20.98 14.39 -11.03
N THR A 70 -19.69 14.67 -10.86
CA THR A 70 -19.20 15.97 -10.37
C THR A 70 -19.53 17.10 -11.34
N TYR A 71 -19.40 16.85 -12.66
CA TYR A 71 -19.76 17.82 -13.70
C TYR A 71 -21.25 18.16 -13.70
N ILE A 72 -22.13 17.15 -13.66
CA ILE A 72 -23.59 17.33 -13.70
C ILE A 72 -24.09 18.05 -12.43
N LEU A 73 -23.57 17.68 -11.26
CA LEU A 73 -24.03 18.25 -9.99
C LEU A 73 -23.33 19.58 -9.63
N GLY A 74 -22.34 20.01 -10.40
CA GLY A 74 -21.57 21.23 -10.12
C GLY A 74 -20.91 21.23 -8.73
N GLN A 75 -20.60 20.05 -8.19
CA GLN A 75 -20.04 19.91 -6.84
C GLN A 75 -18.53 20.23 -6.82
N ASN A 76 -18.02 20.62 -5.65
CA ASN A 76 -16.59 20.75 -5.44
C ASN A 76 -15.88 19.42 -5.71
N PRO A 77 -14.68 19.44 -6.31
CA PRO A 77 -13.97 18.21 -6.67
C PRO A 77 -13.41 17.45 -5.46
N THR A 78 -13.26 18.14 -4.33
CA THR A 78 -12.87 17.60 -3.02
C THR A 78 -13.62 18.32 -1.91
N VAL A 79 -13.64 17.73 -0.71
CA VAL A 79 -14.27 18.33 0.47
C VAL A 79 -13.49 19.57 0.89
N LEU A 80 -14.17 20.72 0.94
CA LEU A 80 -13.56 21.99 1.34
C LEU A 80 -13.89 22.30 2.81
N TYR A 81 -12.96 21.97 3.70
CA TYR A 81 -13.12 22.18 5.15
C TYR A 81 -13.01 23.66 5.59
N ASN A 82 -12.58 24.57 4.71
CA ASN A 82 -12.45 26.00 4.99
C ASN A 82 -13.73 26.80 4.66
N THR A 83 -14.86 26.13 4.49
CA THR A 83 -16.15 26.81 4.26
C THR A 83 -16.81 27.17 5.59
N PRO A 84 -17.47 28.34 5.68
CA PRO A 84 -18.10 28.80 6.92
C PRO A 84 -19.39 28.03 7.27
N ASP A 85 -19.99 27.31 6.32
CA ASP A 85 -21.19 26.50 6.56
C ASP A 85 -20.83 25.03 6.84
N GLU A 86 -21.01 24.60 8.09
CA GLU A 86 -20.77 23.22 8.53
C GLU A 86 -21.67 22.20 7.83
N ARG A 87 -22.88 22.59 7.45
CA ARG A 87 -23.84 21.69 6.77
C ARG A 87 -23.34 21.34 5.38
N ASP A 88 -22.75 22.30 4.69
CA ASP A 88 -22.15 22.09 3.38
C ASP A 88 -20.91 21.20 3.46
N VAL A 89 -20.07 21.36 4.49
CA VAL A 89 -18.94 20.46 4.74
C VAL A 89 -19.42 19.03 4.99
N TYR A 90 -20.46 18.85 5.81
CA TYR A 90 -21.04 17.54 6.10
C TYR A 90 -21.64 16.87 4.85
N ASN A 91 -22.40 17.63 4.06
CA ASN A 91 -22.99 17.16 2.81
C ASN A 91 -21.90 16.79 1.79
N GLN A 92 -20.83 17.60 1.68
CA GLN A 92 -19.68 17.29 0.84
C GLN A 92 -18.96 16.02 1.33
N ALA A 93 -18.69 15.89 2.63
CA ALA A 93 -18.01 14.73 3.19
C ALA A 93 -18.79 13.42 2.95
N SER A 94 -20.10 13.42 3.22
CA SER A 94 -20.96 12.26 3.05
C SER A 94 -21.13 11.86 1.58
N THR A 95 -21.29 12.83 0.67
CA THR A 95 -21.53 12.54 -0.75
C THR A 95 -20.26 12.29 -1.56
N ILE A 96 -19.14 12.95 -1.22
CA ILE A 96 -17.90 12.93 -2.01
C ILE A 96 -16.87 11.95 -1.41
N TYR A 97 -16.80 11.75 -0.09
CA TYR A 97 -15.69 11.02 0.55
C TYR A 97 -16.09 9.66 1.16
N VAL A 98 -17.27 9.55 1.77
CA VAL A 98 -17.67 8.34 2.51
C VAL A 98 -17.98 7.16 1.59
N ASN A 99 -18.43 7.42 0.36
CA ASN A 99 -18.81 6.40 -0.59
C ASN A 99 -17.65 5.47 -0.97
N THR A 100 -17.86 4.15 -0.93
CA THR A 100 -16.81 3.15 -1.17
C THR A 100 -16.32 3.11 -2.62
N TYR A 101 -17.20 3.38 -3.59
CA TYR A 101 -16.88 3.27 -5.01
C TYR A 101 -15.78 4.25 -5.46
N ILE A 102 -15.61 5.40 -4.78
CA ILE A 102 -14.56 6.37 -5.14
C ILE A 102 -13.15 5.83 -4.85
N HIS A 103 -13.04 4.82 -3.98
CA HIS A 103 -11.76 4.23 -3.56
C HIS A 103 -11.37 3.02 -4.42
N LEU A 104 -12.24 2.57 -5.33
CA LEU A 104 -11.98 1.41 -6.21
C LEU A 104 -10.69 1.56 -7.03
N GLY A 105 -10.41 2.77 -7.52
CA GLY A 105 -9.22 3.02 -8.33
C GLY A 105 -7.90 2.77 -7.57
N PRO A 106 -7.66 3.37 -6.40
CA PRO A 106 -6.52 3.03 -5.54
C PRO A 106 -6.38 1.52 -5.23
N TYR A 107 -7.49 0.81 -4.96
CA TYR A 107 -7.45 -0.63 -4.72
C TYR A 107 -6.94 -1.41 -5.93
N PHE A 108 -7.44 -1.09 -7.13
CA PHE A 108 -7.01 -1.74 -8.37
C PHE A 108 -5.55 -1.44 -8.73
N VAL A 109 -5.08 -0.22 -8.46
CA VAL A 109 -3.66 0.14 -8.62
C VAL A 109 -2.77 -0.76 -7.74
N GLY A 110 -3.15 -0.95 -6.48
CA GLY A 110 -2.42 -1.85 -5.57
C GLY A 110 -2.42 -3.31 -6.03
N LEU A 111 -3.55 -3.80 -6.56
CA LEU A 111 -3.66 -5.16 -7.10
C LEU A 111 -2.79 -5.37 -8.34
N ILE A 112 -2.79 -4.42 -9.28
CA ILE A 112 -1.97 -4.48 -10.49
C ILE A 112 -0.48 -4.40 -10.14
N LEU A 113 -0.10 -3.52 -9.21
CA LEU A 113 1.28 -3.44 -8.71
C LEU A 113 1.75 -4.78 -8.13
N GLY A 114 0.89 -5.45 -7.34
CA GLY A 114 1.22 -6.76 -6.78
C GLY A 114 1.36 -7.86 -7.82
N TYR A 115 0.73 -7.71 -9.00
CA TYR A 115 0.83 -8.68 -10.10
C TYR A 115 2.08 -8.46 -10.96
N PHE A 116 2.41 -7.20 -11.29
CA PHE A 116 3.59 -6.90 -12.09
C PHE A 116 4.77 -6.38 -11.26
N PHE A 117 5.89 -7.10 -11.33
CA PHE A 117 7.20 -6.51 -11.05
C PHE A 117 7.74 -5.87 -12.34
N LEU A 118 7.44 -4.59 -12.60
CA LEU A 118 7.86 -3.87 -13.84
C LEU A 118 9.14 -3.06 -13.66
N ASN A 119 10.30 -3.55 -14.11
CA ASN A 119 11.57 -2.81 -14.07
C ASN A 119 11.58 -1.50 -14.89
N LEU A 120 11.00 -0.41 -14.39
CA LEU A 120 11.16 0.94 -14.93
C LEU A 120 11.61 1.92 -13.85
N PHE A 121 12.47 2.85 -14.25
CA PHE A 121 13.30 3.67 -13.37
C PHE A 121 12.90 5.16 -13.46
N ILE A 122 11.86 5.63 -12.74
CA ILE A 122 11.54 7.07 -12.71
C ILE A 122 10.95 7.53 -11.36
N TRP A 123 11.78 7.70 -10.33
CA TRP A 123 11.29 8.08 -9.00
C TRP A 123 10.91 9.54 -8.85
N MET A 124 11.63 10.41 -9.55
CA MET A 124 11.44 11.86 -9.46
C MET A 124 10.06 12.26 -9.97
N SER A 125 9.57 11.66 -11.06
CA SER A 125 8.25 11.96 -11.61
C SER A 125 7.12 11.60 -10.64
N ALA A 126 7.28 10.54 -9.84
CA ALA A 126 6.28 10.14 -8.86
C ALA A 126 6.20 11.11 -7.68
N LEU A 127 7.34 11.61 -7.17
CA LEU A 127 7.35 12.64 -6.12
C LEU A 127 6.77 13.97 -6.61
N PHE A 128 7.17 14.41 -7.80
CA PHE A 128 6.58 15.62 -8.41
C PHE A 128 5.09 15.43 -8.72
N GLY A 129 4.66 14.22 -9.09
CA GLY A 129 3.25 13.87 -9.28
C GLY A 129 2.44 14.00 -7.99
N CYS A 130 2.92 13.43 -6.88
CA CYS A 130 2.28 13.59 -5.56
C CYS A 130 2.16 15.07 -5.17
N LEU A 131 3.26 15.82 -5.26
CA LEU A 131 3.27 17.25 -4.93
C LEU A 131 2.34 18.05 -5.84
N GLY A 132 2.34 17.78 -7.14
CA GLY A 132 1.47 18.43 -8.12
C GLY A 132 -0.01 18.18 -7.82
N ILE A 133 -0.39 16.96 -7.48
CA ILE A 133 -1.78 16.61 -7.12
C ILE A 133 -2.24 17.35 -5.86
N MET A 134 -1.35 17.47 -4.85
CA MET A 134 -1.65 18.22 -3.62
C MET A 134 -1.76 19.72 -3.89
N LEU A 135 -0.75 20.31 -4.53
CA LEU A 135 -0.69 21.75 -4.82
C LEU A 135 -1.79 22.19 -5.78
N SER A 136 -2.32 21.29 -6.61
CA SER A 136 -3.45 21.59 -7.49
C SER A 136 -4.62 22.18 -6.70
N THR A 137 -4.93 21.65 -5.51
CA THR A 137 -6.05 22.13 -4.66
C THR A 137 -5.81 23.49 -4.00
N TYR A 138 -4.61 24.07 -4.11
CA TYR A 138 -4.27 25.33 -3.45
C TYR A 138 -5.16 26.48 -3.91
N THR A 139 -5.43 26.58 -5.23
CA THR A 139 -6.31 27.61 -5.79
C THR A 139 -7.75 27.47 -5.28
N LEU A 140 -8.26 26.23 -5.20
CA LEU A 140 -9.58 25.94 -4.63
C LEU A 140 -9.67 26.36 -3.16
N ASN A 141 -8.63 26.09 -2.37
CA ASN A 141 -8.57 26.45 -0.95
C ASN A 141 -8.54 27.97 -0.70
N ARG A 142 -8.14 28.77 -1.71
CA ARG A 142 -8.21 30.24 -1.67
C ARG A 142 -9.60 30.80 -2.02
N GLY A 143 -10.55 29.93 -2.37
CA GLY A 143 -11.90 30.32 -2.77
C GLY A 143 -12.05 30.59 -4.27
N GLU A 144 -11.07 30.23 -5.10
CA GLU A 144 -11.20 30.36 -6.56
C GLU A 144 -12.12 29.27 -7.10
N ILE A 145 -13.11 29.66 -7.91
CA ILE A 145 -14.03 28.74 -8.57
C ILE A 145 -13.30 28.08 -9.73
N TRP A 146 -13.22 26.75 -9.71
CA TRP A 146 -12.59 26.00 -10.78
C TRP A 146 -13.49 25.92 -12.01
N ASN A 147 -12.86 25.83 -13.18
CA ASN A 147 -13.57 25.43 -14.39
C ASN A 147 -14.24 24.05 -14.15
N PRO A 148 -15.55 23.89 -14.43
CA PRO A 148 -16.29 22.64 -14.21
C PRO A 148 -15.60 21.40 -14.79
N ILE A 149 -14.93 21.54 -15.94
CA ILE A 149 -14.20 20.43 -16.59
C ILE A 149 -12.95 20.06 -15.79
N ALA A 150 -12.19 21.06 -15.32
CA ALA A 150 -10.99 20.83 -14.52
C ALA A 150 -11.35 20.21 -13.15
N GLY A 151 -12.45 20.66 -12.53
CA GLY A 151 -13.00 20.06 -11.32
C GLY A 151 -13.42 18.59 -11.52
N ALA A 152 -14.15 18.30 -12.59
CA ALA A 152 -14.58 16.94 -12.91
C ALA A 152 -13.38 15.99 -13.13
N LEU A 153 -12.38 16.42 -13.90
CA LEU A 153 -11.16 15.64 -14.14
C LEU A 153 -10.39 15.39 -12.84
N TYR A 154 -10.23 16.42 -12.02
CA TYR A 154 -9.55 16.27 -10.73
C TYR A 154 -10.32 15.30 -9.83
N ALA A 155 -11.64 15.46 -9.69
CA ALA A 155 -12.48 14.59 -8.86
C ALA A 155 -12.36 13.10 -9.24
N GLY A 156 -12.36 12.79 -10.54
CA GLY A 156 -12.28 11.41 -11.05
C GLY A 156 -10.88 10.78 -11.00
N LEU A 157 -9.81 11.58 -11.10
CA LEU A 157 -8.44 11.07 -11.32
C LEU A 157 -7.49 11.26 -10.12
N HIS A 158 -7.69 12.25 -9.25
CA HIS A 158 -6.67 12.59 -8.25
C HIS A 158 -6.31 11.42 -7.32
N ARG A 159 -7.31 10.61 -6.89
CA ARG A 159 -7.09 9.45 -6.00
C ARG A 159 -6.29 8.35 -6.70
N THR A 160 -6.64 8.05 -7.96
CA THR A 160 -5.98 7.01 -8.75
C THR A 160 -4.56 7.41 -9.12
N ALA A 161 -4.38 8.67 -9.54
CA ALA A 161 -3.09 9.25 -9.84
C ALA A 161 -2.17 9.27 -8.60
N TRP A 162 -2.68 9.68 -7.43
CA TRP A 162 -1.93 9.63 -6.19
C TRP A 162 -1.49 8.20 -5.86
N SER A 163 -2.41 7.25 -5.95
CA SER A 163 -2.10 5.84 -5.70
C SER A 163 -1.06 5.29 -6.69
N LEU A 164 -1.09 5.71 -7.96
CA LEU A 164 -0.09 5.31 -8.96
C LEU A 164 1.29 5.87 -8.62
N CYS A 165 1.37 7.14 -8.21
CA CYS A 165 2.63 7.74 -7.78
C CYS A 165 3.22 6.99 -6.56
N VAL A 166 2.39 6.71 -5.53
CA VAL A 166 2.83 5.95 -4.36
C VAL A 166 3.22 4.52 -4.73
N ALA A 167 2.44 3.85 -5.58
CA ALA A 167 2.73 2.52 -6.07
C ALA A 167 4.08 2.48 -6.79
N TRP A 168 4.40 3.49 -7.61
CA TRP A 168 5.68 3.60 -8.28
C TRP A 168 6.88 3.76 -7.33
N ILE A 169 6.70 4.54 -6.25
CA ILE A 169 7.69 4.69 -5.18
C ILE A 169 7.92 3.34 -4.49
N ILE A 170 6.84 2.62 -4.13
CA ILE A 170 6.95 1.29 -3.53
C ILE A 170 7.68 0.34 -4.47
N PHE A 171 7.29 0.33 -5.74
CA PHE A 171 7.85 -0.55 -6.75
C PHE A 171 9.37 -0.39 -6.84
N GLY A 172 9.83 0.85 -7.00
CA GLY A 172 11.26 1.03 -7.11
C GLY A 172 11.98 0.64 -5.81
N CYS A 173 11.36 0.83 -4.63
CA CYS A 173 11.97 0.50 -3.33
C CYS A 173 12.24 -1.00 -3.27
N THR A 174 11.28 -1.79 -3.78
CA THR A 174 11.39 -3.25 -3.85
C THR A 174 12.42 -3.74 -4.87
N THR A 175 12.69 -3.00 -5.95
CA THR A 175 13.71 -3.38 -6.94
C THR A 175 15.12 -2.92 -6.59
N GLY A 176 15.33 -2.33 -5.41
CA GLY A 176 16.63 -1.81 -4.97
C GLY A 176 17.06 -0.52 -5.67
N ASN A 177 16.22 0.01 -6.56
CA ASN A 177 16.51 1.21 -7.37
C ASN A 177 16.08 2.52 -6.70
N GLY A 178 15.84 2.52 -5.38
CA GLY A 178 15.20 3.63 -4.68
C GLY A 178 16.03 4.78 -4.18
N GLY A 179 17.32 4.76 -4.47
CA GLY A 179 18.21 5.89 -4.26
C GLY A 179 17.97 6.55 -2.89
N PRO A 180 17.77 7.88 -2.83
CA PRO A 180 17.56 8.61 -1.58
C PRO A 180 16.31 8.20 -0.80
N ILE A 181 15.22 7.80 -1.48
CA ILE A 181 13.96 7.42 -0.84
C ILE A 181 14.16 6.10 -0.08
N ASN A 182 14.86 5.15 -0.69
CA ASN A 182 15.22 3.91 0.00
C ASN A 182 16.14 4.18 1.19
N THR A 183 17.12 5.08 1.04
CA THR A 183 17.96 5.53 2.16
C THR A 183 17.15 6.22 3.27
N PHE A 184 16.15 7.05 2.92
CA PHE A 184 15.28 7.75 3.87
C PHE A 184 14.33 6.79 4.61
N LEU A 185 13.66 5.88 3.89
CA LEU A 185 12.76 4.88 4.52
C LEU A 185 13.54 3.87 5.37
N SER A 186 14.80 3.61 5.01
CA SER A 186 15.72 2.82 5.83
C SER A 186 16.50 3.66 6.87
N TRP A 187 16.28 4.98 6.92
CA TRP A 187 17.08 5.90 7.74
C TRP A 187 16.80 5.65 9.22
N GLN A 188 17.86 5.29 9.93
CA GLN A 188 17.88 5.02 11.37
C GLN A 188 17.94 6.33 12.20
N LEU A 189 17.03 7.28 11.98
CA LEU A 189 17.16 8.66 12.49
C LEU A 189 17.03 8.79 14.03
N PHE A 190 16.71 7.72 14.75
CA PHE A 190 16.72 7.64 16.21
C PHE A 190 17.64 6.55 16.78
N ALA A 191 18.70 6.19 16.07
CA ALA A 191 19.72 5.26 16.55
C ALA A 191 20.64 5.76 17.70
N PRO A 192 20.87 7.07 17.96
CA PRO A 192 21.88 7.45 18.95
C PRO A 192 21.25 7.96 20.25
N LEU A 193 20.54 7.13 21.00
CA LEU A 193 20.33 7.33 22.45
C LEU A 193 20.50 6.04 23.29
N GLY A 194 21.01 4.97 22.68
CA GLY A 194 21.28 3.68 23.33
C GLY A 194 22.71 3.20 23.15
N LYS A 195 23.72 4.08 23.26
CA LYS A 195 25.13 3.64 23.35
C LYS A 195 25.51 3.44 24.81
N LEU A 196 25.20 2.28 25.37
CA LEU A 196 25.89 1.65 26.51
C LEU A 196 25.34 0.23 26.70
N SER A 197 25.80 -0.72 25.88
CA SER A 197 26.05 -2.12 26.26
C SER A 197 26.24 -2.98 25.00
N PRO A 198 27.37 -3.71 24.85
CA PRO A 198 27.54 -4.69 23.81
C PRO A 198 27.01 -6.05 24.28
N ILE A 199 26.50 -6.87 23.34
CA ILE A 199 26.25 -8.33 23.44
C ILE A 199 24.77 -8.78 23.47
N ASN A 200 23.77 -7.95 23.19
CA ASN A 200 22.45 -8.50 22.77
C ASN A 200 21.63 -7.57 21.86
N THR A 201 22.24 -7.09 20.78
CA THR A 201 21.57 -6.40 19.65
C THR A 201 20.74 -7.37 18.81
N PHE A 202 19.99 -8.27 19.45
CA PHE A 202 19.20 -9.34 18.82
C PHE A 202 17.70 -9.00 18.72
N LEU A 203 17.30 -7.75 18.95
CA LEU A 203 15.95 -7.32 18.63
C LEU A 203 15.97 -5.92 18.02
N SER A 204 16.05 -5.89 16.69
CA SER A 204 15.81 -4.76 15.79
C SER A 204 14.82 -3.72 16.35
N TRP A 205 15.33 -2.69 17.03
CA TRP A 205 14.54 -1.50 17.37
C TRP A 205 14.64 -0.51 16.21
N GLN A 206 13.89 -0.85 15.17
CA GLN A 206 13.65 -0.06 13.97
C GLN A 206 12.44 0.83 14.24
N LEU A 207 12.53 2.12 14.56
CA LEU A 207 11.36 2.97 14.84
C LEU A 207 10.27 2.92 13.73
N PHE A 208 10.66 2.68 12.46
CA PHE A 208 9.74 2.51 11.33
C PHE A 208 9.05 1.14 11.27
N ALA A 209 9.60 0.08 11.87
CA ALA A 209 8.98 -1.24 11.89
C ALA A 209 7.74 -1.36 12.83
N PRO A 210 7.73 -0.84 14.08
CA PRO A 210 6.54 -0.75 14.89
C PRO A 210 5.62 0.36 14.37
N LEU A 211 6.11 1.43 13.73
CA LEU A 211 5.23 2.38 13.05
C LEU A 211 4.48 1.73 11.88
N GLY A 212 5.13 0.82 11.14
CA GLY A 212 4.47 0.00 10.13
C GLY A 212 3.36 -0.87 10.73
N LYS A 213 3.61 -1.51 11.88
CA LYS A 213 2.58 -2.29 12.62
C LYS A 213 1.46 -1.42 13.19
N LEU A 214 1.80 -0.25 13.72
CA LEU A 214 0.85 0.72 14.28
C LEU A 214 0.10 1.51 13.20
N SER A 215 0.59 1.54 11.96
CA SER A 215 0.02 2.35 10.87
C SER A 215 -1.46 2.06 10.65
N PHE A 216 -1.86 0.79 10.78
CA PHE A 216 -3.25 0.37 10.68
C PHE A 216 -4.10 0.91 11.84
N MET A 217 -3.60 0.84 13.08
CA MET A 217 -4.30 1.37 14.25
C MET A 217 -4.37 2.91 14.22
N ILE A 218 -3.31 3.58 13.77
CA ILE A 218 -3.30 5.03 13.53
C ILE A 218 -4.36 5.38 12.48
N TYR A 219 -4.42 4.63 11.38
CA TYR A 219 -5.42 4.83 10.32
C TYR A 219 -6.86 4.62 10.82
N LEU A 220 -7.12 3.67 11.72
CA LEU A 220 -8.47 3.52 12.28
C LEU A 220 -8.82 4.62 13.28
N MET A 221 -7.88 4.99 14.15
CA MET A 221 -8.15 5.90 15.27
C MET A 221 -8.08 7.39 14.89
N HIS A 222 -7.31 7.77 13.86
CA HIS A 222 -7.15 9.19 13.53
C HIS A 222 -8.47 9.88 13.18
N PHE A 223 -9.37 9.21 12.46
CA PHE A 223 -10.65 9.81 12.08
C PHE A 223 -11.49 10.12 13.32
N LEU A 224 -11.54 9.20 14.29
CA LEU A 224 -12.25 9.40 15.57
C LEU A 224 -11.63 10.53 16.39
N VAL A 225 -10.29 10.58 16.47
CA VAL A 225 -9.56 11.63 17.20
C VAL A 225 -9.86 13.00 16.60
N ILE A 226 -9.78 13.13 15.28
CA ILE A 226 -10.12 14.36 14.55
C ILE A 226 -11.57 14.73 14.85
N TRP A 227 -12.52 13.80 14.69
CA TRP A 227 -13.93 14.08 14.89
C TRP A 227 -14.26 14.58 16.30
N VAL A 228 -13.74 13.94 17.34
CA VAL A 228 -13.96 14.35 18.74
C VAL A 228 -13.37 15.73 19.01
N ARG A 229 -12.16 16.02 18.49
CA ARG A 229 -11.54 17.33 18.65
C ARG A 229 -12.33 18.43 17.95
N TYR A 230 -12.78 18.19 16.73
CA TYR A 230 -13.59 19.16 16.00
C TYR A 230 -14.97 19.34 16.63
N ALA A 231 -15.60 18.28 17.16
CA ALA A 231 -16.86 18.38 17.89
C ALA A 231 -16.75 19.18 19.21
N TYR A 232 -15.56 19.25 19.80
CA TYR A 232 -15.31 20.03 21.00
C TYR A 232 -15.07 21.52 20.71
N ASN A 233 -14.67 21.88 19.50
CA ASN A 233 -14.42 23.28 19.14
C ASN A 233 -15.73 24.07 19.15
N ARG A 234 -15.78 25.12 19.99
CA ARG A 234 -16.98 25.98 20.15
C ARG A 234 -16.96 27.22 19.25
N GLN A 235 -15.82 27.50 18.63
CA GLN A 235 -15.61 28.67 17.79
C GLN A 235 -14.86 28.26 16.51
N PRO A 236 -15.15 28.92 15.38
CA PRO A 236 -14.42 28.66 14.15
C PRO A 236 -12.94 29.02 14.31
N LEU A 237 -12.07 28.12 13.86
CA LEU A 237 -10.63 28.31 13.91
C LEU A 237 -10.19 29.32 12.83
N PRO A 238 -9.31 30.29 13.16
CA PRO A 238 -8.78 31.19 12.15
C PRO A 238 -7.91 30.43 11.15
N PHE A 239 -8.22 30.58 9.86
CA PHE A 239 -7.48 29.94 8.77
C PHE A 239 -6.11 30.62 8.58
N SER A 240 -5.12 30.14 9.30
CA SER A 240 -3.71 30.57 9.22
C SER A 240 -2.80 29.36 9.10
N HIS A 241 -1.72 29.50 8.33
CA HIS A 241 -0.70 28.44 8.20
C HIS A 241 -0.17 27.99 9.56
N TYR A 242 -0.01 28.92 10.50
CA TYR A 242 0.41 28.60 11.86
C TYR A 242 -0.61 27.71 12.58
N THR A 243 -1.88 28.12 12.61
CA THR A 243 -2.96 27.38 13.26
C THR A 243 -3.11 25.98 12.65
N MET A 244 -3.10 25.87 11.31
CA MET A 244 -3.24 24.59 10.62
C MET A 244 -2.07 23.65 10.87
N PHE A 245 -0.85 24.19 10.97
CA PHE A 245 0.34 23.39 11.30
C PHE A 245 0.29 22.87 12.75
N CYS A 246 -0.09 23.72 13.71
CA CYS A 246 -0.29 23.31 15.10
C CYS A 246 -1.39 22.24 15.21
N GLU A 247 -2.53 22.44 14.54
CA GLU A 247 -3.63 21.47 14.51
C GLU A 247 -3.20 20.13 13.90
N PHE A 248 -2.41 20.14 12.82
CA PHE A 248 -1.85 18.93 12.24
C PHE A 248 -0.96 18.18 13.25
N LEU A 249 -0.02 18.86 13.89
CA LEU A 249 0.87 18.23 14.87
C LEU A 249 0.10 17.64 16.06
N VAL A 250 -0.87 18.37 16.61
CA VAL A 250 -1.68 17.90 17.73
C VAL A 250 -2.49 16.66 17.34
N ASN A 251 -3.14 16.69 16.18
CA ASN A 251 -3.90 15.53 15.68
C ASN A 251 -3.01 14.29 15.50
N VAL A 252 -1.81 14.45 14.92
CA VAL A 252 -0.86 13.34 14.72
C VAL A 252 -0.41 12.77 16.06
N MET A 253 0.01 13.62 17.00
CA MET A 253 0.52 13.17 18.30
C MET A 253 -0.54 12.43 19.11
N ILE A 254 -1.77 12.95 19.16
CA ILE A 254 -2.88 12.29 19.87
C ILE A 254 -3.26 10.97 19.17
N SER A 255 -3.31 10.96 17.84
CA SER A 255 -3.63 9.75 17.08
C SER A 255 -2.60 8.64 17.31
N ILE A 256 -1.31 8.98 17.38
CA ILE A 256 -0.25 8.04 17.72
C ILE A 256 -0.46 7.51 19.16
N GLY A 257 -0.69 8.40 20.13
CA GLY A 257 -0.92 8.00 21.53
C GLY A 257 -2.10 7.04 21.70
N VAL A 258 -3.26 7.38 21.13
CA VAL A 258 -4.46 6.54 21.16
C VAL A 258 -4.23 5.21 20.44
N SER A 259 -3.57 5.23 19.27
CA SER A 259 -3.29 4.02 18.50
C SER A 259 -2.43 3.00 19.26
N ILE A 260 -1.48 3.48 20.08
CA ILE A 260 -0.64 2.62 20.92
C ILE A 260 -1.49 1.95 22.00
N ALA A 261 -2.34 2.71 22.68
CA ALA A 261 -3.23 2.18 23.70
C ALA A 261 -4.18 1.11 23.12
N THR A 262 -4.77 1.37 21.96
CA THR A 262 -5.70 0.43 21.31
C THR A 262 -4.99 -0.78 20.71
N HIS A 263 -3.78 -0.61 20.18
CA HIS A 263 -2.94 -1.72 19.71
C HIS A 263 -2.59 -2.68 20.85
N LEU A 264 -2.17 -2.14 22.00
CA LEU A 264 -1.84 -2.95 23.18
C LEU A 264 -3.08 -3.63 23.79
N ALA A 265 -4.25 -2.98 23.73
CA ALA A 265 -5.49 -3.53 24.27
C ALA A 265 -6.07 -4.66 23.41
N PHE A 266 -5.99 -4.56 22.07
CA PHE A 266 -6.70 -5.47 21.17
C PHE A 266 -5.76 -6.29 20.28
N GLU A 267 -4.92 -5.64 19.49
CA GLU A 267 -4.14 -6.32 18.44
C GLU A 267 -3.01 -7.18 19.01
N ALA A 268 -2.27 -6.67 19.98
CA ALA A 268 -1.18 -7.40 20.64
C ALA A 268 -1.65 -8.70 21.33
N PRO A 269 -2.71 -8.72 22.17
CA PRO A 269 -3.19 -9.96 22.78
C PRO A 269 -3.80 -10.92 21.75
N MET A 270 -4.53 -10.40 20.75
CA MET A 270 -5.11 -11.23 19.69
C MET A 270 -4.03 -11.97 18.88
N MET A 271 -2.94 -11.27 18.54
CA MET A 271 -1.80 -11.87 17.83
C MET A 271 -1.09 -12.95 18.67
N SER A 272 -0.97 -12.73 19.97
CA SER A 272 -0.41 -13.74 20.89
C SER A 272 -1.30 -14.99 20.94
N LEU A 273 -2.62 -14.80 21.11
CA LEU A 273 -3.60 -15.90 21.11
C LEU A 273 -3.60 -16.67 19.78
N TYR A 274 -3.55 -15.96 18.65
CA TYR A 274 -3.47 -16.56 17.33
C TYR A 274 -2.23 -17.44 17.17
N ASN A 275 -1.06 -16.96 17.59
CA ASN A 275 0.18 -17.74 17.52
C ASN A 275 0.13 -19.00 18.41
N ILE A 276 -0.46 -18.90 19.61
CA ILE A 276 -0.67 -20.05 20.50
C ILE A 276 -1.60 -21.06 19.83
N TYR A 277 -2.74 -20.61 19.30
CA TYR A 277 -3.70 -21.47 18.61
C TYR A 277 -3.07 -22.20 17.41
N LEU A 278 -2.32 -21.49 16.57
CA LEU A 278 -1.63 -22.07 15.42
C LEU A 278 -0.60 -23.11 15.84
N SER A 279 0.17 -22.85 16.91
CA SER A 279 1.15 -23.81 17.43
C SER A 279 0.49 -25.09 17.95
N HIS A 280 -0.75 -24.99 18.45
CA HIS A 280 -1.53 -26.13 18.94
C HIS A 280 -2.19 -26.94 17.81
N VAL A 281 -2.75 -26.26 16.81
CA VAL A 281 -3.46 -26.88 15.68
C VAL A 281 -2.48 -27.45 14.65
N PHE A 282 -1.42 -26.70 14.34
CA PHE A 282 -0.35 -27.12 13.46
C PHE A 282 0.87 -27.46 14.30
N LYS A 283 0.94 -28.69 14.82
CA LYS A 283 2.21 -29.30 15.23
C LYS A 283 3.06 -29.50 13.98
N PHE A 284 3.71 -28.43 13.52
CA PHE A 284 4.83 -28.59 12.61
C PHE A 284 5.84 -29.48 13.34
N ALA A 285 6.00 -30.71 12.87
CA ALA A 285 7.08 -31.56 13.34
C ALA A 285 8.37 -30.75 13.15
N ASN A 286 9.11 -30.55 14.23
CA ASN A 286 10.46 -30.01 14.17
C ASN A 286 11.33 -31.04 13.44
N THR A 287 11.24 -31.10 12.11
CA THR A 287 12.16 -31.87 11.30
C THR A 287 13.48 -31.11 11.34
N ARG A 288 14.35 -31.46 12.30
CA ARG A 288 15.74 -31.04 12.27
C ARG A 288 16.32 -31.59 10.98
N ILE A 289 16.39 -30.77 9.94
CA ILE A 289 17.17 -31.07 8.75
C ILE A 289 18.64 -30.96 9.19
N THR A 290 19.21 -32.06 9.66
CA THR A 290 20.65 -32.19 9.79
C THR A 290 21.23 -32.17 8.38
N ARG A 291 21.70 -31.00 7.97
CA ARG A 291 22.38 -30.80 6.69
C ARG A 291 23.73 -31.51 6.76
N THR A 292 23.76 -32.82 6.52
CA THR A 292 25.01 -33.51 6.22
C THR A 292 25.49 -32.99 4.87
N SER A 293 26.39 -32.02 4.93
CA SER A 293 27.19 -31.56 3.81
C SER A 293 27.98 -32.76 3.25
N LYS A 294 27.39 -33.51 2.32
CA LYS A 294 28.20 -34.30 1.40
C LYS A 294 28.84 -33.29 0.45
N LYS A 295 30.16 -33.11 0.56
CA LYS A 295 30.96 -32.36 -0.40
C LYS A 295 30.68 -32.94 -1.79
N ILE A 296 29.84 -32.27 -2.57
CA ILE A 296 29.68 -32.55 -3.99
C ILE A 296 31.01 -32.17 -4.64
N LYS A 297 31.71 -33.14 -5.22
CA LYS A 297 32.94 -32.88 -5.97
C LYS A 297 32.59 -31.91 -7.11
N PRO A 298 33.41 -30.87 -7.37
CA PRO A 298 33.15 -29.95 -8.47
C PRO A 298 33.08 -30.74 -9.78
N VAL A 299 32.00 -30.53 -10.53
CA VAL A 299 31.83 -31.03 -11.89
C VAL A 299 32.99 -30.47 -12.72
N LYS A 300 33.83 -31.36 -13.27
CA LYS A 300 34.89 -30.95 -14.21
C LYS A 300 34.22 -30.28 -15.40
N GLN A 301 34.60 -29.03 -15.70
CA GLN A 301 34.27 -28.38 -16.95
C GLN A 301 34.79 -29.25 -18.10
N VAL A 302 33.87 -29.68 -18.97
CA VAL A 302 34.22 -30.31 -20.25
C VAL A 302 34.62 -29.19 -21.20
N ASN A 303 35.87 -28.76 -21.09
CA ASN A 303 36.56 -28.11 -22.20
C ASN A 303 37.26 -29.24 -22.96
N ASP A 304 36.75 -29.57 -24.14
CA ASP A 304 37.46 -30.16 -25.30
C ASP A 304 36.44 -30.91 -26.19
N ILE A 305 35.72 -30.16 -27.01
CA ILE A 305 35.30 -30.68 -28.33
C ILE A 305 35.79 -29.67 -29.36
N VAL A 306 36.91 -30.05 -29.94
CA VAL A 306 37.59 -29.47 -31.09
C VAL A 306 36.59 -29.25 -32.22
N VAL A 307 36.33 -27.99 -32.57
CA VAL A 307 35.76 -27.63 -33.88
C VAL A 307 36.94 -27.45 -34.82
N THR A 308 37.40 -28.54 -35.43
CA THR A 308 38.23 -28.48 -36.64
C THR A 308 37.33 -28.47 -37.86
N SER A 309 37.56 -27.45 -38.67
CA SER A 309 36.88 -27.10 -39.91
C SER A 309 37.19 -28.04 -41.09
N ARG A 310 36.24 -28.09 -42.05
CA ARG A 310 36.35 -28.48 -43.48
C ARG A 310 36.46 -29.98 -43.78
N LEU A 311 35.43 -30.53 -44.42
CA LEU A 311 35.27 -30.57 -45.89
C LEU A 311 33.79 -30.72 -46.24
#